data_AF-A0A968RX46-F1
#
_entry.id   AF-A0A968RX46-F1
#
_cell.length_a   1.000
_cell.length_b   1.000
_cell.length_c   1.000
_cell.angle_alpha   90.00
_cell.angle_beta   90.00
_cell.angle_gamma   90.00
#
_symmetry.space_group_name_H-M   'P 1'
#
loop_
_entity.id
_entity.type
_entity.pdbx_description
1 polymer ?
#
loop_
_entity_poly.entity_id
_entity_poly.type
_entity_poly.pdbx_seq_one_letter_code
_entity_poly.pdbx_strand_id
1 'polypeptide(L)'
;MNVLYSKYWSFSEKWSIEMIGGGEVNWLRQQPPYFNNPVVGPEPNLLRGHELNQVRGMDYAIIKFGSRWKVMDKVWNLEKTMPIESLQQAPLKVFFASL
;
A
#
# COMPACT_ATOMS: atom_id res chain seq x y z
N MET A 1 -2.14 -7.17 20.56
CA MET A 1 -1.77 -8.19 19.55
C MET A 1 -2.21 -7.66 18.20
N ASN A 2 -1.26 -7.42 17.30
CA ASN A 2 -1.49 -6.87 15.97
C ASN A 2 -1.43 -7.98 14.92
N VAL A 3 -2.37 -7.98 13.97
CA VAL A 3 -2.44 -8.93 12.86
C VAL A 3 -2.63 -8.15 11.57
N LEU A 4 -1.80 -8.45 10.56
CA LEU A 4 -1.92 -7.90 9.22
C LEU A 4 -1.92 -9.04 8.21
N TYR A 5 -2.82 -8.96 7.24
CA TYR A 5 -2.98 -9.92 6.16
C TYR A 5 -3.11 -9.17 4.83
N SER A 6 -2.19 -9.41 3.92
CA SER A 6 -2.23 -8.84 2.57
C SER A 6 -2.37 -9.95 1.54
N LYS A 7 -3.29 -9.79 0.58
CA LYS A 7 -3.45 -10.70 -0.54
C LYS A 7 -3.56 -9.93 -1.85
N TYR A 8 -2.86 -10.44 -2.86
CA TYR A 8 -2.80 -9.85 -4.19
C TYR A 8 -3.31 -10.86 -5.21
N TRP A 9 -4.17 -10.39 -6.10
CA TRP A 9 -4.68 -11.18 -7.22
C TRP A 9 -4.38 -10.45 -8.52
N SER A 10 -3.60 -11.09 -9.40
CA SER A 10 -3.37 -10.62 -10.75
C SER A 10 -4.33 -11.37 -11.68
N PHE A 11 -5.36 -10.68 -12.17
CA PHE A 11 -6.32 -11.27 -13.11
C PHE A 11 -5.77 -11.26 -14.54
N SER A 12 -4.86 -10.34 -14.85
CA SER A 12 -4.16 -10.26 -16.14
C SER A 12 -2.81 -9.55 -15.96
N GLU A 13 -2.01 -9.49 -17.02
CA GLU A 13 -0.78 -8.69 -17.03
C GLU A 13 -1.02 -7.18 -16.84
N LYS A 14 -2.26 -6.73 -17.05
CA LYS A 14 -2.67 -5.33 -16.94
C LYS A 14 -3.40 -5.01 -15.66
N TRP A 15 -4.07 -5.97 -15.01
CA TRP A 15 -4.89 -5.70 -13.83
C TRP A 15 -4.46 -6.52 -12.64
N SER A 16 -4.22 -5.83 -11.52
CA SER A 16 -4.05 -6.46 -10.22
C SER A 16 -4.94 -5.81 -9.16
N ILE A 17 -5.44 -6.62 -8.25
CA ILE A 17 -6.23 -6.22 -7.10
C ILE A 17 -5.45 -6.60 -5.84
N GLU A 18 -5.52 -5.74 -4.85
CA GLU A 18 -4.92 -5.92 -3.55
C GLU A 18 -6.00 -5.82 -2.49
N MET A 19 -5.93 -6.70 -1.49
CA MET A 19 -6.71 -6.60 -0.28
C MET A 19 -5.77 -6.66 0.92
N ILE A 20 -5.85 -5.65 1.79
CA ILE A 20 -5.14 -5.63 3.07
C ILE A 20 -6.19 -5.63 4.17
N GLY A 21 -6.21 -6.71 4.96
CA GLY A 21 -6.94 -6.78 6.23
C GLY A 21 -5.96 -6.60 7.38
N GLY A 22 -6.38 -5.91 8.43
CA GLY A 22 -5.54 -5.68 9.59
C GLY A 22 -6.36 -5.45 10.83
N GLY A 23 -5.80 -5.73 11.99
CA GLY A 23 -6.46 -5.42 13.24
C GLY A 23 -5.55 -5.56 14.43
N GLU A 24 -5.94 -4.93 15.51
CA GLU A 24 -5.24 -5.01 16.77
C GLU A 24 -6.25 -5.23 17.89
N VAL A 25 -5.92 -6.14 18.78
CA VAL A 25 -6.69 -6.41 19.99
C VAL A 25 -5.76 -6.34 21.19
N ASN A 26 -6.09 -5.50 22.17
CA ASN A 26 -5.34 -5.32 23.40
C ASN A 26 -6.00 -6.10 24.55
N TRP A 27 -5.36 -7.19 24.95
CA TRP A 27 -5.86 -8.10 25.99
C TRP A 27 -5.84 -7.48 27.40
N LEU A 28 -4.95 -6.52 27.64
CA LEU A 28 -4.86 -5.76 28.88
C LEU A 28 -5.81 -4.56 28.81
N ARG A 29 -7.00 -4.69 29.43
CA ARG A 29 -8.05 -3.66 29.43
C ARG A 29 -7.81 -2.48 30.38
N GLN A 30 -6.65 -2.42 31.03
CA GLN A 30 -6.28 -1.23 31.80
C GLN A 30 -6.11 -0.10 30.79
N GLN A 31 -6.80 1.04 30.98
CA GLN A 31 -6.68 2.18 30.07
C GLN A 31 -5.19 2.55 29.95
N PRO A 32 -4.54 2.28 28.80
CA PRO A 32 -3.17 2.70 28.63
C PRO A 32 -3.14 4.24 28.69
N PRO A 33 -2.07 4.86 29.23
CA PRO A 33 -1.94 6.31 29.25
C PRO A 33 -2.21 6.89 27.87
N TYR A 34 -2.85 8.06 27.79
CA TYR A 34 -3.35 8.67 26.55
C TYR A 34 -2.32 8.72 25.40
N PHE A 35 -1.03 8.79 25.74
CA PHE A 35 0.11 8.80 24.81
C PHE A 35 0.44 7.45 24.18
N ASN A 36 0.04 6.33 24.79
CA ASN A 36 0.40 4.98 24.36
C ASN A 36 -0.79 4.22 23.73
N ASN A 37 -1.87 4.92 23.39
CA ASN A 37 -3.01 4.32 22.73
C ASN A 37 -2.69 4.16 21.24
N PRO A 38 -2.67 2.93 20.70
CA PRO A 38 -2.37 2.71 19.29
C PRO A 38 -3.35 3.49 18.42
N VAL A 39 -2.81 4.22 17.45
CA VAL A 39 -3.61 4.90 16.42
C VAL A 39 -3.91 3.87 15.34
N VAL A 40 -5.15 3.82 14.89
CA VAL A 40 -5.52 2.97 13.76
C VAL A 40 -4.72 3.39 12.53
N GLY A 41 -3.85 2.48 12.06
CA GLY A 41 -2.98 2.70 10.92
C GLY A 41 -1.66 3.37 11.28
N PRO A 42 -0.69 2.63 11.86
CA PRO A 42 0.71 3.00 11.70
C PRO A 42 1.05 2.97 10.20
N GLU A 43 1.76 3.98 9.71
CA GLU A 43 2.36 3.96 8.38
C GLU A 43 3.13 2.65 8.18
N PRO A 44 3.01 1.99 7.02
CA PRO A 44 2.45 2.50 5.76
C PRO A 44 0.94 2.26 5.58
N ASN A 45 0.21 1.82 6.61
CA ASN A 45 -1.19 1.41 6.49
C ASN A 45 -2.19 2.54 6.80
N LEU A 46 -1.91 3.78 6.39
CA LEU A 46 -2.86 4.90 6.50
C LEU A 46 -4.08 4.68 5.59
N LEU A 47 -5.30 4.83 6.12
CA LEU A 47 -6.52 4.84 5.31
C LEU A 47 -6.50 6.10 4.43
N ARG A 48 -6.38 5.93 3.11
CA ARG A 48 -6.38 7.05 2.17
C ARG A 48 -7.72 7.80 2.30
N GLY A 49 -7.67 9.13 2.41
CA GLY A 49 -8.87 9.96 2.68
C GLY A 49 -9.25 10.10 4.16
N HIS A 50 -8.55 9.41 5.07
CA HIS A 50 -8.71 9.56 6.53
C HIS A 50 -7.45 10.14 7.21
N GLU A 51 -6.60 10.81 6.43
CA GLU A 51 -5.33 11.41 6.91
C GLU A 51 -5.52 12.41 8.06
N LEU A 52 -6.70 13.05 8.12
CA LEU A 52 -7.04 14.06 9.13
C LEU A 52 -7.79 13.47 10.34
N ASN A 53 -8.38 12.28 10.20
CA ASN A 53 -9.23 11.66 11.23
C ASN A 53 -8.53 10.41 11.77
N GLN A 54 -7.58 10.62 12.68
CA GLN A 54 -6.97 9.54 13.44
C GLN A 54 -8.05 8.87 14.30
N VAL A 55 -8.57 7.74 13.81
CA VAL A 55 -9.41 6.87 14.63
C VAL A 55 -8.50 6.32 15.73
N ARG A 56 -8.81 6.65 16.98
CA ARG A 56 -8.07 6.22 18.17
C ARG A 56 -8.91 5.20 18.91
N GLY A 57 -8.41 3.99 19.05
CA GLY A 57 -9.11 2.88 19.68
C GLY A 57 -8.13 1.87 20.24
N MET A 58 -8.47 1.31 21.42
CA MET A 58 -7.69 0.25 22.04
C MET A 58 -7.69 -1.02 21.16
N ASP A 59 -8.80 -1.27 20.47
CA ASP A 59 -8.95 -2.34 19.50
C ASP A 59 -9.36 -1.75 18.15
N TYR A 60 -8.84 -2.29 17.05
CA TYR A 60 -9.24 -1.87 15.71
C TYR A 60 -9.25 -3.01 14.71
N ALA A 61 -10.06 -2.84 13.66
CA ALA A 61 -10.05 -3.66 12.48
C ALA A 61 -10.13 -2.75 11.24
N ILE A 62 -9.32 -3.05 10.24
CA ILE A 62 -9.25 -2.36 8.96
C ILE A 62 -9.33 -3.37 7.83
N ILE A 63 -10.00 -2.99 6.76
CA ILE A 63 -9.96 -3.69 5.48
C ILE A 63 -9.81 -2.66 4.38
N LYS A 64 -8.90 -2.92 3.44
CA LYS A 64 -8.61 -2.05 2.31
C LYS A 64 -8.62 -2.85 1.03
N PHE A 65 -9.11 -2.21 -0.03
CA PHE A 65 -9.12 -2.75 -1.38
C PHE A 65 -8.43 -1.77 -2.29
N GLY A 66 -7.38 -2.23 -2.96
CA GLY A 66 -6.69 -1.47 -3.99
C GLY A 66 -6.83 -2.15 -5.34
N SER A 67 -6.81 -1.37 -6.41
CA SER A 67 -6.72 -1.88 -7.78
C SER A 67 -5.62 -1.14 -8.52
N ARG A 68 -4.76 -1.87 -9.23
CA ARG A 68 -3.74 -1.32 -10.10
C ARG A 68 -4.03 -1.75 -11.54
N TRP A 69 -4.03 -0.77 -12.44
CA TRP A 69 -4.15 -0.96 -13.87
C TRP A 69 -2.88 -0.49 -14.57
N LYS A 70 -2.20 -1.39 -15.28
CA LYS A 70 -1.02 -1.09 -16.10
C LYS A 70 -1.47 -0.46 -17.41
N VAL A 71 -1.12 0.81 -17.59
CA VAL A 71 -1.46 1.61 -18.77
C VAL A 71 -0.40 1.43 -19.85
N MET A 72 0.87 1.38 -19.46
CA MET A 72 1.99 1.29 -20.38
C MET A 72 3.08 0.40 -19.79
N ASP A 73 3.62 -0.47 -20.64
CA ASP A 73 4.81 -1.28 -20.38
C ASP A 73 5.65 -1.24 -21.66
N LYS A 74 6.63 -0.34 -21.72
CA LYS A 74 7.45 -0.16 -22.92
C LYS A 74 8.90 0.06 -22.55
N VAL A 75 9.79 -0.60 -23.29
CA VAL A 75 11.22 -0.34 -23.21
C VAL A 75 11.59 0.62 -24.34
N TRP A 76 12.11 1.79 -23.98
CA TRP A 76 12.66 2.74 -24.94
C TRP A 76 14.13 2.46 -25.18
N ASN A 77 14.50 2.42 -26.46
CA ASN A 77 15.88 2.27 -26.87
C ASN A 77 16.50 3.65 -27.10
N LEU A 78 17.48 3.99 -26.28
CA LEU A 78 18.20 5.27 -26.22
C LEU A 78 19.62 5.15 -26.80
N GLU A 79 19.93 4.09 -27.55
CA GLU A 79 21.24 3.84 -28.18
C GLU A 79 21.87 5.08 -28.85
N LYS A 80 21.07 5.94 -29.48
CA LYS A 80 21.57 7.14 -30.19
C LYS A 80 21.79 8.36 -29.30
N THR A 81 21.23 8.39 -28.11
CA THR A 81 21.24 9.56 -27.21
C THR A 81 21.92 9.29 -25.87
N MET A 82 22.12 8.03 -25.50
CA MET A 82 22.72 7.61 -24.23
C MET A 82 24.09 6.94 -24.49
N PRO A 83 25.21 7.59 -24.12
CA PRO A 83 26.55 7.07 -24.39
C PRO A 83 26.94 5.88 -23.49
N ILE A 84 26.22 5.64 -22.40
CA ILE A 84 26.47 4.55 -21.46
C ILE A 84 25.65 3.33 -21.89
N GLU A 85 26.32 2.26 -22.34
CA GLU A 85 25.70 1.04 -22.87
C GLU A 85 24.67 0.41 -21.92
N SER A 86 24.96 0.40 -20.61
CA SER A 86 24.06 -0.17 -19.59
C SER A 86 22.76 0.61 -19.39
N LEU A 87 22.68 1.85 -19.87
CA LEU A 87 21.50 2.73 -19.74
C LEU A 87 20.77 2.95 -21.07
N GLN A 88 21.16 2.26 -22.14
CA GLN A 88 20.52 2.39 -23.44
C GLN A 88 19.10 1.83 -23.47
N GLN A 89 18.75 0.91 -22.56
CA GLN A 89 17.39 0.41 -22.42
C GLN A 89 16.70 1.07 -21.22
N ALA A 90 15.74 1.94 -21.50
CA ALA A 90 14.93 2.62 -20.48
C ALA A 90 13.54 1.96 -20.41
N PRO A 91 13.30 1.04 -19.46
CA PRO A 91 11.97 0.49 -19.23
C PRO A 91 11.08 1.53 -18.55
N LEU A 92 9.96 1.87 -19.18
CA LEU A 92 8.92 2.72 -18.64
C LEU A 92 7.65 1.89 -18.38
N LYS A 93 7.26 1.81 -17.11
CA LYS A 93 6.01 1.18 -16.67
C LYS A 93 5.13 2.22 -15.98
N VAL A 94 3.93 2.40 -16.50
CA VAL A 94 2.95 3.37 -15.96
C VAL A 94 1.72 2.61 -15.46
N PHE A 95 1.32 2.92 -14.23
CA PHE A 95 0.17 2.31 -13.57
C PHE A 95 -0.79 3.40 -13.08
N PHE A 96 -2.09 3.20 -13.29
CA PHE A 96 -3.11 3.84 -12.48
C PHE A 96 -3.38 2.97 -11.26
N ALA A 97 -3.23 3.52 -10.07
CA ALA A 97 -3.47 2.81 -8.82
C ALA A 97 -4.51 3.55 -7.97
N SER A 98 -5.54 2.81 -7.55
CA SER A 98 -6.50 3.21 -6.52
C SER A 98 -6.21 2.39 -5.26
N LEU A 99 -6.23 3.03 -4.09
CA LEU A 99 -5.86 2.48 -2.77
C LEU A 99 -6.82 3.02 -1.72
#